data_AF-A0A3G8X1Z1-F1
#
_entry.id   AF-A0A3G8X1Z1-F1
#
_cell.length_a   1.000
_cell.length_b   1.000
_cell.length_c   1.000
_cell.angle_alpha   90.00
_cell.angle_beta   90.00
_cell.angle_gamma   90.00
#
_symmetry.space_group_name_H-M   'P 1'
#
loop_
_entity.id
_entity.type
_entity.pdbx_description
1 polymer ?
#
loop_
_entity_poly.entity_id
_entity_poly.type
_entity_poly.pdbx_seq_one_letter_code
_entity_poly.pdbx_strand_id
1 'polypeptide(L)' 'MPSSVIDHFSYDANKKSLQITFVSGLVYLYRNVPEKIFNMLKAAGSKGRYFNQHIKNHFKFKKLEDA' A
#
# COMPACT_ATOMS: atom_id res chain seq x y z
N MET A 1 -11.56 -10.46 13.76
CA MET A 1 -10.10 -10.31 13.64
C MET A 1 -9.79 -9.50 12.40
N PRO A 2 -9.16 -8.32 12.48
CA PRO A 2 -8.70 -7.63 11.28
C PRO A 2 -7.38 -8.26 10.85
N SER A 3 -7.44 -9.41 10.18
CA SER A 3 -6.27 -10.05 9.57
C SER A 3 -5.86 -9.22 8.35
N SER A 4 -5.13 -8.14 8.58
CA SER A 4 -4.57 -7.33 7.51
C SER A 4 -3.22 -7.92 7.13
N VAL A 5 -3.05 -8.29 5.86
CA VAL A 5 -1.75 -8.72 5.30
C VAL A 5 -0.72 -7.59 5.27
N ILE A 6 -1.15 -6.36 5.52
CA ILE A 6 -0.32 -5.15 5.57
C ILE A 6 0.09 -4.92 7.01
N ASP A 7 1.40 -4.88 7.23
CA ASP A 7 2.02 -4.54 8.51
C ASP A 7 2.16 -3.03 8.66
N HIS A 8 2.83 -2.40 7.68
CA HIS A 8 3.06 -0.96 7.65
C HIS A 8 2.80 -0.38 6.27
N PHE A 9 2.45 0.91 6.20
CA PHE A 9 2.33 1.63 4.94
C PHE A 9 2.62 3.12 5.14
N SER A 10 3.29 3.72 4.17
CA SER A 10 3.66 5.13 4.17
C SER A 10 3.42 5.76 2.81
N TYR A 11 3.13 7.06 2.78
CA TYR A 11 2.80 7.77 1.55
C TYR A 11 3.61 9.05 1.42
N ASP A 12 4.20 9.23 0.24
CA ASP A 12 4.88 10.44 -0.17
C ASP A 12 3.98 11.18 -1.18
N ALA A 13 3.41 12.31 -0.74
CA ALA A 13 2.52 13.13 -1.55
C ALA A 13 3.25 13.85 -2.69
N ASN A 14 4.53 14.22 -2.50
CA ASN A 14 5.33 14.88 -3.53
C ASN A 14 5.60 13.91 -4.68
N LYS A 15 5.91 12.65 -4.37
CA LYS A 15 6.21 11.60 -5.35
C LYS A 15 4.98 10.77 -5.75
N LYS A 16 3.81 11.05 -5.18
CA LYS A 16 2.58 10.24 -5.31
C LYS A 16 2.87 8.75 -5.19
N SER A 17 3.65 8.40 -4.18
CA SER A 17 4.21 7.06 -4.01
C SER A 17 3.74 6.46 -2.68
N LEU A 18 3.19 5.26 -2.74
CA LEU A 18 2.70 4.51 -1.59
C LEU A 18 3.62 3.31 -1.37
N GLN A 19 4.30 3.29 -0.23
CA GLN A 19 5.07 2.14 0.22
C GLN A 19 4.20 1.26 1.11
N ILE A 20 4.24 -0.05 0.87
CA ILE A 20 3.52 -1.05 1.67
C ILE A 20 4.52 -2.12 2.11
N THR A 21 4.57 -2.33 3.41
CA THR A 21 5.27 -3.43 4.06
C THR A 21 4.23 -4.49 4.43
N PHE A 22 4.41 -5.69 3.91
CA PHE A 22 3.58 -6.83 4.25
C PHE A 22 4.09 -7.51 5.52
N VAL A 23 3.21 -8.23 6.21
CA VAL A 23 3.56 -9.02 7.41
C VAL A 23 4.64 -10.08 7.14
N SER A 24 4.87 -10.44 5.87
CA SER A 24 5.96 -11.32 5.45
C SER A 24 7.32 -10.62 5.38
N GLY A 25 7.41 -9.34 5.69
CA GLY A 25 8.62 -8.50 5.55
C GLY A 25 8.86 -7.97 4.14
N LEU A 26 8.03 -8.34 3.16
CA LEU A 26 8.20 -7.83 1.79
C LEU A 26 7.75 -6.37 1.71
N VAL A 27 8.58 -5.52 1.09
CA VAL A 27 8.27 -4.12 0.88
C VAL A 27 8.03 -3.84 -0.60
N TYR A 28 6.93 -3.15 -0.91
CA TYR A 28 6.55 -2.77 -2.26
C TYR A 28 6.30 -1.26 -2.33
N LEU A 29 6.84 -0.63 -3.37
CA LEU A 29 6.61 0.78 -3.67
C LEU A 29 5.69 0.91 -4.88
N TYR A 30 4.47 1.35 -4.64
CA TYR A 30 3.47 1.70 -5.64
C TYR A 30 3.64 3.16 -6.06
N ARG A 31 3.70 3.42 -7.37
CA ARG A 31 3.87 4.75 -7.96
C ARG A 31 2.57 5.24 -8.58
N ASN A 32 2.46 6.57 -8.73
CA ASN A 32 1.30 7.27 -9.28
C ASN A 32 0.01 6.99 -8.49
N VAL A 33 0.13 6.78 -7.17
CA VAL A 33 -1.03 6.58 -6.29
C VAL A 33 -1.55 7.94 -5.86
N PRO A 34 -2.80 8.30 -6.19
CA PRO A 34 -3.41 9.55 -5.72
C PRO A 34 -3.57 9.56 -4.22
N GLU A 35 -3.46 10.73 -3.60
CA GLU A 35 -3.62 10.91 -2.15
C GLU A 35 -4.99 10.42 -1.66
N LYS A 36 -6.04 10.58 -2.47
CA LYS A 36 -7.37 10.03 -2.19
C LYS A 36 -7.34 8.51 -1.93
N ILE A 37 -6.54 7.76 -2.69
CA ILE A 37 -6.43 6.30 -2.51
C ILE A 37 -5.73 5.97 -1.20
N PHE A 38 -4.70 6.74 -0.83
CA PHE A 38 -4.04 6.59 0.47
C PHE A 38 -4.97 6.91 1.64
N ASN A 39 -5.72 8.01 1.56
CA ASN A 39 -6.70 8.39 2.59
C ASN A 39 -7.79 7.33 2.75
N MET A 40 -8.28 6.76 1.64
CA MET A 40 -9.24 5.66 1.66
C MET A 40 -8.64 4.37 2.24
N LEU A 41 -7.38 4.02 1.92
CA LEU A 41 -6.66 2.89 2.55
C LEU A 41 -6.51 3.10 4.07
N LYS A 42 -6.22 4.33 4.50
CA LYS A 42 -6.10 4.70 5.91
C LYS A 42 -7.45 4.55 6.64
N ALA A 43 -8.55 5.02 6.04
CA ALA A 43 -9.90 4.95 6.59
C ALA A 43 -10.57 3.56 6.45
N ALA A 44 -10.08 2.68 5.57
CA ALA A 44 -10.68 1.38 5.34
C ALA A 44 -10.63 0.49 6.59
N GLY A 45 -11.78 -0.09 6.94
CA GLY A 45 -11.90 -1.06 8.05
C GLY A 45 -11.14 -2.37 7.81
N SER A 46 -10.85 -2.70 6.54
CA SER A 46 -9.94 -3.79 6.16
C SER A 46 -8.95 -3.30 5.11
N LYS A 47 -7.72 -3.00 5.55
CA LYS A 47 -6.66 -2.45 4.67
C LYS A 47 -6.25 -3.46 3.61
N GLY A 48 -6.12 -4.73 3.98
CA GLY A 48 -5.85 -5.82 3.03
C GLY A 48 -6.91 -5.96 1.95
N ARG A 49 -8.21 -5.85 2.29
CA ARG A 49 -9.28 -5.92 1.29
C ARG A 49 -9.24 -4.73 0.34
N TYR A 50 -9.13 -3.51 0.88
CA TYR A 50 -9.03 -2.30 0.08
C TYR A 50 -7.82 -2.34 -0.86
N PHE A 51 -6.66 -2.75 -0.36
CA PHE A 51 -5.45 -2.90 -1.15
C PHE A 51 -5.63 -3.89 -2.31
N ASN A 52 -6.19 -5.07 -2.07
CA ASN A 52 -6.41 -6.06 -3.13
C ASN A 52 -7.39 -5.57 -4.20
N GLN A 53 -8.42 -4.81 -3.82
CA GLN A 53 -9.46 -4.33 -4.74
C GLN A 53 -9.06 -3.07 -5.51
N HIS A 54 -8.32 -2.15 -4.89
CA HIS A 54 -8.09 -0.82 -5.44
C HIS A 54 -6.63 -0.49 -5.74
N ILE A 55 -5.66 -1.29 -5.26
CA ILE A 55 -4.24 -0.93 -5.37
C ILE A 55 -3.45 -1.99 -6.15
N LYS A 56 -3.53 -3.27 -5.74
CA LYS A 56 -2.64 -4.36 -6.18
C LYS A 56 -2.46 -4.44 -7.70
N ASN A 57 -3.55 -4.35 -8.46
CA ASN A 57 -3.55 -4.46 -9.92
C ASN A 57 -3.81 -3.12 -10.64
N HIS A 58 -3.93 -2.02 -9.90
CA HIS A 58 -4.30 -0.71 -10.45
C HIS A 58 -3.12 0.25 -10.60
N PHE A 59 -2.01 -0.01 -9.89
CA PHE A 59 -0.85 0.88 -9.90
C PHE A 59 0.43 0.10 -10.20
N LYS A 60 1.37 0.78 -10.87
CA LYS A 60 2.71 0.25 -11.10
C LYS A 60 3.43 0.15 -9.77
N PHE A 61 4.01 -1.02 -9.50
CA PHE A 61 4.77 -1.26 -8.29
C PHE A 61 6.18 -1.77 -8.61
N LYS A 62 7.11 -1.54 -7.69
CA LYS A 62 8.38 -2.25 -7.64
C LYS A 62 8.55 -2.88 -6.26
N LYS A 63 9.11 -4.08 -6.22
CA LYS A 63 9.57 -4.68 -4.96
C LYS A 63 10.83 -3.93 -4.51
N LEU A 64 10.86 -3.53 -3.25
CA LEU A 64 12.06 -3.05 -2.57
C LEU A 64 12.64 -4.27 -1.87
N GLU A 65 13.82 -4.70 -2.31
CA GLU A 65 14.58 -5.72 -1.61
C GLU A 65 15.45 -4.98 -0.61
N ASP A 66 15.34 -5.31 0.68
CA ASP A 66 16.32 -4.89 1.66
C ASP A 66 17.69 -5.41 1.18
N ALA A 67 18.66 -4.49 1.12
CA ALA A 67 20.00 -4.72 0.61
C ALA A 67 20.83 -5.63 1.53
#